data_AF-K2GLY2-F1
#
_entry.id   AF-K2GLY2-F1
#
_cell.length_a   1.000
_cell.length_b   1.000
_cell.length_c   1.000
_cell.angle_alpha   90.00
_cell.angle_beta   90.00
_cell.angle_gamma   90.00
#
_symmetry.space_group_name_H-M   'P 1'
#
loop_
_entity.id
_entity.type
_entity.pdbx_description
1 polymer ?
#
loop_
_entity_poly.entity_id
_entity_poly.type
_entity_poly.pdbx_seq_one_letter_code
_entity_poly.pdbx_strand_id
1 'polypeptide(L)' 'MTDPFLAAFDALPTGAFSARYENARWDAAKTSLVDGRSWKLVARRAGGGGYVSLNL' A
#
# COMPACT_ATOMS: atom_id res chain seq x y z
N MET A 1 -1.28 8.27 21.27
CA MET A 1 -1.77 7.05 20.61
C MET A 1 -1.72 7.31 19.12
N THR A 2 -0.90 6.58 18.38
CA THR A 2 -0.93 6.61 16.92
C THR A 2 -2.14 5.82 16.45
N ASP A 3 -2.86 6.33 15.47
CA ASP A 3 -3.98 5.63 14.84
C ASP A 3 -3.52 4.25 14.32
N PRO A 4 -4.19 3.14 14.66
CA PRO A 4 -3.77 1.80 14.25
C PRO A 4 -3.65 1.61 12.73
N PHE A 5 -4.48 2.30 11.95
CA PHE A 5 -4.38 2.29 10.50
C PHE A 5 -3.12 3.02 10.02
N LEU A 6 -2.79 4.19 10.60
CA LEU A 6 -1.55 4.90 10.27
C LEU A 6 -0.31 4.07 10.63
N ALA A 7 -0.29 3.43 11.80
CA ALA A 7 0.82 2.57 12.20
C ALA A 7 1.01 1.38 11.24
N ALA A 8 -0.09 0.76 10.78
CA ALA A 8 -0.04 -0.32 9.79
C ALA A 8 0.44 0.18 8.42
N PHE A 9 0.01 1.38 8.01
CA PHE A 9 0.45 2.00 6.76
C PHE A 9 1.93 2.33 6.77
N ASP A 10 2.44 2.88 7.89
CA ASP A 10 3.85 3.23 8.05
C ASP A 10 4.77 2.01 8.04
N ALA A 11 4.29 0.86 8.53
CA ALA A 11 5.02 -0.41 8.48
C ALA A 11 5.14 -1.00 7.07
N LEU A 12 4.40 -0.51 6.07
CA LEU A 12 4.51 -0.99 4.69
C LEU A 12 5.85 -0.57 4.06
N PRO A 13 6.50 -1.44 3.25
CA PRO A 13 7.70 -1.08 2.50
C PRO A 13 7.44 0.11 1.57
N THR A 14 8.41 1.01 1.46
CA THR A 14 8.40 2.05 0.42
C THR A 14 8.90 1.46 -0.89
N GLY A 15 8.34 1.90 -2.02
CA GLY A 15 8.60 1.35 -3.34
C GLY A 15 7.70 0.15 -3.66
N ALA A 16 8.11 -0.66 -4.62
CA ALA A 16 7.36 -1.84 -5.04
C ALA A 16 7.59 -3.02 -4.08
N PHE A 17 6.51 -3.71 -3.70
CA PHE A 17 6.55 -4.90 -2.86
C PHE A 17 5.39 -5.85 -3.19
N SER A 18 5.53 -7.12 -2.83
CA SER A 18 4.41 -8.06 -2.86
C SER A 18 3.84 -8.26 -1.46
N ALA A 19 2.51 -8.38 -1.39
CA ALA A 19 1.77 -8.63 -0.16
C ALA A 19 0.83 -9.84 -0.33
N ARG A 20 0.30 -10.34 0.79
CA ARG A 20 -0.77 -11.33 0.80
C ARG A 20 -1.99 -10.80 1.55
N TYR A 21 -3.16 -10.95 0.93
CA TYR A 21 -4.44 -10.58 1.52
C TYR A 21 -5.54 -11.47 0.92
N GLU A 22 -6.44 -11.98 1.77
CA GLU A 22 -7.53 -12.91 1.40
C GLU A 22 -7.06 -14.08 0.50
N ASN A 23 -6.01 -14.78 0.93
CA ASN A 23 -5.41 -15.90 0.19
C ASN A 23 -4.93 -15.56 -1.22
N ALA A 24 -4.79 -14.28 -1.57
CA ALA A 24 -4.28 -13.82 -2.84
C ALA A 24 -2.96 -13.08 -2.67
N ARG A 25 -2.09 -13.19 -3.68
CA ARG A 25 -0.91 -12.32 -3.82
C ARG A 25 -1.34 -10.98 -4.42
N TRP A 26 -0.73 -9.92 -3.95
CA TRP A 26 -0.90 -8.57 -4.46
C TRP A 26 0.46 -7.98 -4.78
N ASP A 27 0.55 -7.27 -5.89
CA ASP A 27 1.72 -6.44 -6.22
C ASP A 27 1.35 -4.98 -5.94
N ALA A 28 2.09 -4.38 -5.03
CA ALA A 28 1.80 -3.07 -4.46
C ALA A 28 2.98 -2.12 -4.61
N ALA A 29 2.69 -0.82 -4.59
CA ALA A 29 3.69 0.23 -4.53
C ALA A 29 3.24 1.33 -3.57
N LYS A 30 4.08 1.64 -2.59
CA LYS A 30 3.94 2.80 -1.70
C LYS A 30 4.92 3.88 -2.15
N THR A 31 4.41 5.02 -2.60
CA THR A 31 5.21 6.11 -3.16
C THR A 31 5.01 7.36 -2.33
N SER A 32 6.13 7.99 -1.95
CA SER A 32 6.10 9.32 -1.36
C SER A 32 5.85 10.37 -2.44
N LEU A 33 4.96 11.31 -2.17
CA LEU A 33 4.65 12.43 -3.04
C LEU A 33 4.99 13.75 -2.31
N VAL A 34 5.19 14.81 -3.10
CA VAL A 34 5.41 16.18 -2.58
C VAL A 34 6.47 16.21 -1.47
N ASP A 35 7.64 15.62 -1.73
CA ASP A 35 8.78 15.56 -0.80
C ASP A 35 8.44 15.01 0.60
N GLY A 36 7.63 13.96 0.67
CA GLY A 36 7.27 13.33 1.95
C GLY A 36 6.00 13.87 2.61
N ARG A 37 5.33 14.84 1.99
CA ARG A 37 4.12 15.47 2.55
C ARG A 37 2.83 14.69 2.29
N SER A 38 2.85 13.75 1.34
CA SER A 38 1.74 12.82 1.12
C SER A 38 2.24 11.49 0.58
N TRP A 39 1.37 10.49 0.60
CA TRP A 39 1.66 9.14 0.16
C TRP A 39 0.60 8.60 -0.77
N LYS A 40 1.05 7.83 -1.75
CA LYS A 40 0.21 7.02 -2.62
C LYS A 40 0.46 5.55 -2.35
N LEU A 41 -0.61 4.77 -2.22
CA LEU A 41 -0.54 3.31 -2.27
C LEU A 41 -1.41 2.82 -3.41
N VAL A 42 -0.84 1.98 -4.26
CA VAL A 42 -1.58 1.25 -5.30
C VAL A 42 -1.26 -0.22 -5.14
N ALA A 43 -2.28 -1.09 -5.19
CA ALA A 43 -2.08 -2.53 -5.21
C ALA A 43 -2.98 -3.19 -6.25
N ARG A 44 -2.45 -4.19 -6.94
CA ARG A 44 -3.17 -5.02 -7.90
C ARG A 44 -3.10 -6.47 -7.46
N ARG A 45 -4.23 -7.16 -7.47
CA ARG A 45 -4.28 -8.60 -7.18
C ARG A 45 -3.61 -9.36 -8.32
N ALA A 46 -2.69 -10.26 -7.98
CA ALA A 46 -2.10 -11.18 -8.94
C ALA A 46 -3.19 -12.10 -9.50
N GLY A 47 -3.25 -12.23 -10.83
CA GLY A 47 -4.33 -12.95 -11.52
C GLY A 47 -5.57 -12.09 -11.83
N GLY A 48 -5.56 -10.78 -11.53
CA GLY A 48 -6.61 -9.85 -11.91
C GLY A 48 -7.77 -9.75 -10.91
N GLY A 49 -8.73 -8.86 -11.20
CA GLY A 49 -9.98 -8.72 -10.46
C GLY A 49 -9.91 -7.96 -9.12
N GLY A 50 -8.74 -7.50 -8.70
CA GLY A 50 -8.59 -6.70 -7.47
C GLY A 50 -7.70 -5.48 -7.68
N TYR A 51 -8.16 -4.32 -7.21
CA TYR A 51 -7.44 -3.06 -7.27
C TYR A 51 -7.67 -2.24 -6.00
N VAL A 52 -6.59 -1.76 -5.41
CA VAL A 52 -6.61 -0.81 -4.28
C VAL A 52 -5.88 0.44 -4.72
N SER A 53 -6.45 1.61 -4.40
CA SER A 53 -5.81 2.90 -4.57
C SER A 53 -6.16 3.79 -3.37
N LEU A 54 -5.15 4.17 -2.62
CA LEU A 54 -5.24 5.03 -1.44
C LEU A 54 -4.35 6.26 -1.65
N ASN A 55 -4.80 7.42 -1.19
CA ASN A 55 -3.95 8.57 -0.94
C ASN A 55 -4.03 8.88 0.56
N LEU A 56 -2.90 9.23 1.15
CA LEU A 56 -2.78 9.65 2.53
C LEU A 56 -2.04 10.98 2.59
#